data_AF-A0A0C3EBB2-F1
#
_entry.id   AF-A0A0C3EBB2-F1
#
_cell.length_a   1.000
_cell.length_b   1.000
_cell.length_c   1.000
_cell.angle_alpha   90.00
_cell.angle_beta   90.00
_cell.angle_gamma   90.00
#
_symmetry.space_group_name_H-M   'P 1'
#
loop_
_entity.id
_entity.type
_entity.pdbx_description
1 polymer ?
#
loop_
_entity_poly.entity_id
_entity_poly.type
_entity_poly.pdbx_seq_one_letter_code
_entity_poly.pdbx_strand_id
1 'polypeptide(L)'
;KPRPKPAPYARKPRQKPLKDAPATSAKQQNSSSRENLTLHDWLTVFAYIDEHPTVSQVDVVEHFATQHTGALVFTQSTLSRKLK
;
A
#
# COMPACT_ATOMS: atom_id res chain seq x y z
N LYS A 1 -20.51 -36.86 -16.22
CA LYS A 1 -19.11 -37.34 -16.28
C LYS A 1 -18.28 -36.59 -15.24
N PRO A 2 -17.49 -37.26 -14.38
CA PRO A 2 -16.66 -36.59 -13.38
C PRO A 2 -15.48 -35.87 -14.04
N ARG A 3 -15.06 -34.70 -13.53
CA ARG A 3 -13.86 -34.01 -14.02
C ARG A 3 -12.59 -34.70 -13.48
N PRO A 4 -11.55 -34.84 -14.30
CA PRO A 4 -10.25 -35.32 -13.83
C PRO A 4 -9.59 -34.30 -12.90
N LYS A 5 -8.88 -34.80 -11.89
CA LYS A 5 -8.17 -33.96 -10.92
C LYS A 5 -6.95 -33.30 -11.59
N PRO A 6 -6.66 -32.03 -11.29
CA PRO A 6 -5.47 -31.36 -11.83
C PRO A 6 -4.19 -31.97 -11.26
N ALA A 7 -3.13 -31.95 -12.06
CA ALA A 7 -1.80 -32.38 -11.65
C ALA A 7 -1.26 -31.53 -10.48
N PRO A 8 -0.37 -32.07 -9.63
CA PRO A 8 0.24 -31.31 -8.54
C PRO A 8 1.02 -30.10 -9.07
N TYR A 9 0.80 -28.93 -8.48
CA TYR A 9 1.52 -27.71 -8.84
C TYR A 9 3.02 -27.86 -8.57
N ALA A 10 3.85 -27.69 -9.61
CA ALA A 10 5.29 -27.59 -9.47
C ALA A 10 5.65 -26.28 -8.77
N ARG A 11 6.03 -26.34 -7.48
CA ARG A 11 6.52 -25.18 -6.73
C ARG A 11 8.02 -25.01 -6.96
N LYS A 12 8.43 -23.82 -7.42
CA LYS A 12 9.86 -23.45 -7.45
C LYS A 12 10.37 -23.28 -6.01
N PRO A 13 11.60 -23.74 -5.69
CA PRO A 13 12.18 -23.55 -4.36
C PRO A 13 12.40 -22.06 -4.07
N ARG A 14 12.03 -21.63 -2.86
CA ARG A 14 12.29 -20.27 -2.36
C ARG A 14 13.79 -20.12 -2.09
N GLN A 15 14.37 -19.02 -2.55
CA GLN A 15 15.76 -18.66 -2.24
C GLN A 15 15.90 -18.42 -0.73
N LYS A 16 16.97 -18.98 -0.14
CA LYS A 16 17.29 -18.79 1.28
C LYS A 16 17.91 -17.39 1.46
N PRO A 17 17.54 -16.64 2.51
CA PRO A 17 18.22 -15.38 2.83
C PRO A 17 19.70 -15.65 3.18
N LEU A 18 20.60 -14.77 2.71
CA LEU A 18 22.00 -14.73 3.09
C LEU A 18 22.13 -14.37 4.58
N LYS A 19 23.04 -15.06 5.28
CA LYS A 19 23.09 -15.15 6.75
C LYS A 19 23.75 -13.94 7.44
N ASP A 20 24.44 -13.08 6.70
CA ASP A 20 25.33 -12.06 7.28
C ASP A 20 25.16 -10.67 6.65
N ALA A 21 23.91 -10.22 6.49
CA ALA A 21 23.64 -8.81 6.25
C ALA A 21 23.05 -8.19 7.53
N PRO A 22 23.56 -7.05 8.03
CA PRO A 22 22.88 -6.32 9.09
C PRO A 22 21.47 -5.99 8.61
N ALA A 23 20.48 -6.25 9.46
CA ALA A 23 19.08 -5.92 9.18
C ALA A 23 18.91 -4.39 9.23
N THR A 24 19.24 -3.72 8.13
CA THR A 24 19.00 -2.30 7.98
C THR A 24 17.50 -2.08 7.78
N SER A 25 16.83 -1.50 8.78
CA SER A 25 15.41 -1.12 8.72
C SER A 25 15.13 0.03 7.73
N ALA A 26 16.20 0.68 7.23
CA ALA A 26 16.08 1.75 6.24
C ALA A 26 15.64 1.16 4.89
N LYS A 27 14.32 1.23 4.63
CA LYS A 27 13.78 0.99 3.30
C LYS A 27 14.32 2.03 2.34
N GLN A 28 14.86 1.56 1.21
CA GLN A 28 15.18 2.44 0.09
C GLN A 28 13.88 3.05 -0.44
N GLN A 29 13.89 4.36 -0.68
CA GLN A 29 12.77 5.18 -1.14
C GLN A 29 12.29 4.85 -2.58
N ASN A 30 12.77 3.73 -3.15
CA ASN A 30 12.54 3.33 -4.53
C ASN A 30 11.78 2.00 -4.56
N SER A 31 10.56 1.99 -4.03
CA SER A 31 9.63 0.90 -4.24
C SER A 31 8.83 1.16 -5.52
N SER A 32 9.24 0.52 -6.62
CA SER A 32 8.44 0.43 -7.86
C SER A 32 7.16 -0.42 -7.69
N SER A 33 6.97 -0.98 -6.50
CA SER A 33 5.78 -1.67 -6.04
C SER A 33 4.95 -0.70 -5.21
N ARG A 34 3.65 -0.59 -5.50
CA ARG A 34 2.67 0.15 -4.66
C ARG A 34 2.80 -0.30 -3.21
N GLU A 35 3.55 0.43 -2.41
CA GLU A 35 3.64 0.14 -0.98
C GLU A 35 2.30 0.52 -0.36
N ASN A 36 1.81 -0.36 0.52
CA ASN A 36 0.65 -0.02 1.31
C ASN A 36 1.02 1.14 2.22
N LEU A 37 0.19 2.18 2.22
CA LEU A 37 0.29 3.31 3.14
C LEU A 37 0.45 2.81 4.58
N THR A 38 1.34 3.45 5.31
CA THR A 38 1.59 3.12 6.71
C THR A 38 0.40 3.55 7.57
N LEU A 39 0.33 3.04 8.80
CA LEU A 39 -0.68 3.49 9.76
C LEU A 39 -0.61 5.00 10.00
N HIS A 40 0.61 5.54 10.09
CA HIS A 40 0.84 6.96 10.27
C HIS A 40 0.25 7.77 9.12
N ASP A 41 0.49 7.35 7.88
CA ASP A 41 -0.06 7.99 6.69
C ASP A 41 -1.59 8.01 6.72
N TRP A 42 -2.23 6.91 7.11
CA TRP A 42 -3.69 6.85 7.25
C TRP A 42 -4.22 7.78 8.33
N LEU A 43 -3.54 7.88 9.48
CA LEU A 43 -3.92 8.81 10.54
C LEU A 43 -3.85 10.27 10.05
N THR A 44 -2.82 10.62 9.28
CA THR A 44 -2.69 11.94 8.66
C THR A 44 -3.82 12.21 7.68
N VAL A 45 -4.20 11.22 6.85
CA VAL A 45 -5.34 11.35 5.93
C VAL A 45 -6.66 11.52 6.68
N PHE A 46 -6.88 10.81 7.79
CA PHE A 46 -8.10 10.97 8.60
C PHE A 46 -8.18 12.33 9.28
N ALA A 47 -7.08 12.80 9.89
CA ALA A 47 -7.02 14.12 10.50
C ALA A 47 -7.36 15.22 9.47
N TYR A 48 -6.83 15.10 8.25
CA TYR A 48 -7.15 16.04 7.17
C TYR A 48 -8.64 16.05 6.81
N ILE A 49 -9.30 14.88 6.76
CA ILE A 49 -10.74 14.77 6.47
C ILE A 49 -11.57 15.39 7.58
N ASP A 50 -11.21 15.15 8.84
CA ASP A 50 -11.92 15.69 10.01
C ASP A 50 -11.83 17.22 10.06
N GLU A 51 -10.68 17.79 9.68
CA GLU A 51 -10.49 19.23 9.55
C GLU A 51 -11.24 19.83 8.34
N HIS A 52 -11.52 19.02 7.32
CA HIS A 52 -12.06 19.47 6.03
C HIS A 52 -13.32 18.69 5.60
N PRO A 53 -14.44 18.79 6.34
CA PRO A 53 -15.64 17.99 6.10
C PRO A 53 -16.35 18.28 4.77
N THR A 54 -16.04 19.40 4.12
CA THR A 54 -16.64 19.82 2.84
C THR A 54 -15.85 19.35 1.63
N VAL A 55 -14.64 18.82 1.82
CA VAL A 55 -13.72 18.46 0.74
C VAL A 55 -14.10 17.10 0.17
N SER A 56 -14.15 16.99 -1.16
CA SER A 56 -14.53 15.74 -1.79
C SER A 56 -13.41 14.71 -1.66
N GLN A 57 -13.77 13.44 -1.69
CA GLN A 57 -12.80 12.36 -1.60
C GLN A 57 -11.75 12.37 -2.72
N VAL A 58 -12.10 12.92 -3.89
CA VAL A 58 -11.19 13.08 -5.03
C VAL A 58 -10.15 14.15 -4.73
N ASP A 59 -10.59 15.27 -4.16
CA ASP A 59 -9.71 16.39 -3.81
C ASP A 59 -8.73 16.00 -2.69
N VAL A 60 -9.17 15.15 -1.73
CA VAL A 60 -8.28 14.58 -0.72
C VAL A 60 -7.17 13.74 -1.38
N VAL A 61 -7.52 12.88 -2.33
CA VAL A 61 -6.53 12.06 -3.05
C VAL A 61 -5.55 12.93 -3.84
N GLU A 62 -6.05 13.98 -4.50
CA GLU A 62 -5.21 14.91 -5.26
C GLU A 62 -4.27 15.72 -4.36
N HIS A 63 -4.77 16.19 -3.21
CA HIS A 63 -3.97 16.90 -2.22
C HIS A 63 -2.78 16.06 -1.73
N PHE A 64 -3.00 14.78 -1.43
CA PHE A 64 -1.94 13.90 -0.94
C PHE A 64 -1.01 13.37 -2.05
N ALA A 65 -1.49 13.35 -3.30
CA ALA A 65 -0.68 12.98 -4.47
C ALA A 65 0.27 14.11 -4.91
N THR A 66 -0.09 15.37 -4.66
CA THR A 66 0.69 16.56 -5.06
C THR A 66 1.76 16.96 -4.04
N GLN A 67 1.80 16.33 -2.86
CA GLN A 67 2.79 16.63 -1.82
C GLN A 67 4.22 16.24 -2.24
N HIS A 68 5.13 17.20 -2.22
CA HIS A 68 6.54 17.01 -2.63
C HIS A 68 7.33 16.06 -1.74
N THR A 69 6.96 15.93 -0.47
CA THR A 69 7.61 15.06 0.51
C THR A 69 6.58 14.07 1.05
N GLY A 70 6.85 12.77 0.91
CA GLY A 70 5.93 11.75 1.40
C GLY A 70 4.62 11.66 0.61
N ALA A 71 4.65 11.90 -0.70
CA ALA A 71 3.49 11.76 -1.57
C ALA A 71 2.78 10.42 -1.33
N LEU A 72 1.52 10.48 -0.89
CA LEU A 72 0.73 9.29 -0.60
C LEU A 72 -0.02 8.88 -1.86
N VAL A 73 0.38 7.75 -2.43
CA VAL A 73 -0.27 7.23 -3.65
C VAL A 73 -1.36 6.24 -3.24
N PHE A 74 -2.61 6.69 -3.25
CA PHE A 74 -3.78 5.84 -3.06
C PHE A 74 -4.94 6.24 -3.97
N THR A 75 -5.92 5.36 -4.11
CA THR A 75 -7.11 5.63 -4.92
C THR A 75 -8.27 6.05 -4.05
N GLN A 76 -9.20 6.81 -4.61
CA GLN A 76 -10.49 7.12 -3.99
C GLN A 76 -11.17 5.85 -3.46
N SER A 77 -11.13 4.74 -4.22
CA SER A 77 -11.70 3.46 -3.78
C SER A 77 -11.06 2.91 -2.50
N THR A 78 -9.75 3.11 -2.33
CA THR A 78 -9.03 2.70 -1.12
C THR A 78 -9.48 3.53 0.07
N LEU A 79 -9.60 4.84 -0.12
CA LEU A 79 -10.10 5.73 0.93
C LEU A 79 -11.56 5.41 1.30
N SER A 80 -12.41 5.06 0.33
CA SER A 80 -13.82 4.72 0.59
C SER A 80 -13.95 3.43 1.41
N ARG A 81 -13.06 2.45 1.18
CA ARG A 81 -13.00 1.23 2.01
C ARG A 81 -12.45 1.47 3.42
N LYS A 82 -11.78 2.60 3.65
CA LYS A 82 -11.22 2.98 4.95
C LYS A 82 -12.16 3.84 5.79
N LEU A 83 -13.09 4.55 5.13
CA LEU A 83 -14.15 5.35 5.76
C LEU A 83 -15.44 4.54 6.05
N LYS A 84 -15.52 3.29 5.60
CA LYS A 84 -16.59 2.34 5.93
C LYS A 84 -16.24 1.54 7.17
#